data_AF-A0A8T6M4Z0-F1
#
_entry.id   AF-A0A8T6M4Z0-F1
#
_cell.length_a   1.000
_cell.length_b   1.000
_cell.length_c   1.000
_cell.angle_alpha   90.00
_cell.angle_beta   90.00
_cell.angle_gamma   90.00
#
_symmetry.space_group_name_H-M   'P 1'
#
loop_
_entity.id
_entity.type
_entity.pdbx_description
1 polymer ?
#
loop_
_entity_poly.entity_id
_entity_poly.type
_entity_poly.pdbx_seq_one_letter_code
_entity_poly.pdbx_strand_id
1 'polypeptide(L)'
;MAIDLLPVIPNWIFVLGNVVLGLFGVAIYVYHALAWQTIGKKQKYKRPWLAWIPFANVSMILQMGRFNWAWVFLVLIPILGWIALFILLILSMWRIFEKAKYPGWASLSMILPTVGKVLYLIVIGLVAWKKPKK
;
A
#
# COMPACT_ATOMS: atom_id res chain seq x y z
N MET A 1 4.36 -44.53 -27.53
CA MET A 1 3.32 -43.58 -27.98
C MET A 1 2.44 -43.26 -26.78
N ALA A 2 2.89 -42.37 -25.90
CA ALA A 2 2.19 -42.04 -24.65
C ALA A 2 2.62 -40.67 -24.11
N ILE A 3 2.65 -39.64 -24.99
CA ILE A 3 3.01 -38.26 -24.59
C ILE A 3 1.80 -37.30 -24.67
N ASP A 4 0.67 -37.73 -25.22
CA ASP A 4 -0.48 -36.84 -25.49
C ASP A 4 -1.56 -36.82 -24.37
N LEU A 5 -1.25 -37.32 -23.17
CA LEU A 5 -2.21 -37.40 -22.05
C LEU A 5 -2.21 -36.18 -21.12
N LEU A 6 -1.49 -35.09 -21.44
CA LEU A 6 -1.62 -33.84 -20.69
C LEU A 6 -2.83 -33.06 -21.24
N PRO A 7 -3.82 -32.70 -20.41
CA PRO A 7 -4.93 -31.86 -20.86
C PRO A 7 -4.36 -30.53 -21.35
N VAL A 8 -4.50 -30.27 -22.65
CA VAL A 8 -4.21 -28.97 -23.24
C VAL A 8 -5.20 -27.99 -22.63
N ILE A 9 -4.74 -27.22 -21.63
CA ILE A 9 -5.55 -26.18 -21.00
C ILE A 9 -5.96 -25.20 -22.11
N PRO A 10 -7.27 -25.04 -22.40
CA PRO A 10 -7.71 -24.16 -23.46
C PRO A 10 -7.25 -22.71 -23.23
N ASN A 11 -6.83 -22.04 -24.30
CA ASN A 11 -6.35 -20.65 -24.25
C ASN A 11 -7.34 -19.68 -23.58
N TRP A 12 -8.65 -19.95 -23.66
CA TRP A 12 -9.69 -19.14 -23.00
C TRP A 12 -9.65 -19.22 -21.47
N ILE A 13 -9.17 -20.32 -20.87
CA ILE A 13 -8.99 -20.45 -19.41
C ILE A 13 -7.87 -19.49 -18.95
N PHE A 14 -6.78 -19.40 -19.71
CA PHE A 14 -5.71 -18.44 -19.42
C PHE A 14 -6.18 -16.99 -19.56
N VAL A 15 -6.99 -16.68 -20.57
CA VAL A 15 -7.57 -15.33 -20.75
C VAL A 15 -8.50 -14.98 -19.59
N LEU A 16 -9.44 -15.86 -19.22
CA LEU A 16 -10.32 -15.66 -18.08
C LEU A 16 -9.54 -15.49 -16.77
N GLY A 17 -8.52 -16.32 -16.54
CA GLY A 17 -7.64 -16.22 -15.38
C GLY A 17 -6.96 -14.86 -15.28
N ASN A 18 -6.40 -14.35 -16.39
CA ASN A 18 -5.76 -13.04 -16.42
C ASN A 18 -6.74 -11.88 -16.21
N VAL A 19 -7.96 -11.97 -16.76
CA VAL A 19 -9.00 -10.95 -16.55
C VAL A 19 -9.41 -10.88 -15.08
N VAL A 20 -9.63 -12.05 -14.44
CA VAL A 20 -9.97 -12.12 -13.02
C VAL A 20 -8.85 -11.53 -12.16
N LEU A 21 -7.59 -11.89 -12.42
CA LEU A 21 -6.44 -11.34 -11.72
C LEU A 21 -6.31 -9.82 -11.90
N GLY A 22 -6.57 -9.31 -13.12
CA GLY A 22 -6.59 -7.88 -13.40
C GLY A 22 -7.65 -7.13 -12.58
N LEU A 23 -8.87 -7.66 -12.50
CA LEU A 23 -9.95 -7.10 -11.70
C LEU A 23 -9.60 -7.06 -10.21
N PHE A 24 -8.99 -8.14 -9.68
CA PHE A 24 -8.49 -8.17 -8.30
C PHE A 24 -7.41 -7.11 -8.06
N GLY A 25 -6.48 -6.92 -9.01
CA GLY A 25 -5.46 -5.89 -8.93
C GLY A 25 -6.05 -4.47 -8.85
N VAL A 26 -7.06 -4.19 -9.68
CA VAL A 26 -7.78 -2.91 -9.65
C VAL A 26 -8.52 -2.73 -8.32
N ALA A 27 -9.20 -3.75 -7.82
CA ALA A 27 -9.92 -3.69 -6.54
C ALA A 27 -8.98 -3.38 -5.37
N ILE A 28 -7.80 -4.02 -5.32
CA ILE A 28 -6.77 -3.76 -4.30
C ILE A 28 -6.26 -2.31 -4.41
N TYR A 29 -6.01 -1.82 -5.62
CA TYR A 29 -5.57 -0.44 -5.84
C TYR A 29 -6.60 0.58 -5.36
N VAL A 30 -7.87 0.40 -5.73
CA VAL A 30 -8.97 1.26 -5.29
C VAL A 30 -9.13 1.23 -3.76
N TYR A 31 -9.08 0.03 -3.16
CA TYR A 31 -9.12 -0.13 -1.71
C TYR A 31 -7.99 0.64 -1.02
N HIS A 32 -6.75 0.48 -1.49
CA HIS A 32 -5.57 1.15 -0.96
C HIS A 32 -5.68 2.67 -1.06
N ALA A 33 -6.10 3.19 -2.22
CA ALA A 33 -6.29 4.62 -2.45
C ALA A 33 -7.37 5.19 -1.51
N LEU A 34 -8.51 4.51 -1.36
CA LEU A 34 -9.60 4.92 -0.47
C LEU A 34 -9.20 4.88 1.01
N ALA A 35 -8.45 3.86 1.42
CA ALA A 35 -7.95 3.74 2.79
C ALA A 35 -7.04 4.93 3.12
N TRP A 36 -6.03 5.21 2.29
CA TRP A 36 -5.12 6.33 2.47
C TRP A 36 -5.79 7.70 2.38
N GLN A 37 -6.75 7.86 1.47
CA GLN A 37 -7.54 9.08 1.38
C GLN A 37 -8.33 9.33 2.67
N THR A 38 -8.90 8.27 3.26
CA THR A 38 -9.67 8.35 4.51
C THR A 38 -8.76 8.69 5.69
N ILE A 39 -7.58 8.07 5.78
CA ILE A 39 -6.56 8.40 6.79
C ILE A 39 -6.13 9.86 6.65
N GLY A 40 -5.86 10.33 5.44
CA GLY A 40 -5.52 11.72 5.16
C GLY A 40 -6.62 12.70 5.58
N LYS A 41 -7.90 12.37 5.32
CA LYS A 41 -9.05 13.15 5.79
C LYS A 41 -9.10 13.20 7.32
N LYS A 42 -8.94 12.05 8.01
CA LYS A 42 -8.92 11.97 9.48
C LYS A 42 -7.79 12.81 10.10
N GLN A 43 -6.63 12.87 9.45
CA GLN A 43 -5.50 13.68 9.90
C GLN A 43 -5.53 15.13 9.39
N LYS A 44 -6.65 15.57 8.79
CA LYS A 44 -6.84 16.93 8.24
C LYS A 44 -5.74 17.33 7.24
N TYR A 45 -5.23 16.38 6.46
CA TYR A 45 -4.27 16.68 5.40
C TYR A 45 -4.93 17.51 4.30
N LYS A 46 -4.22 18.52 3.77
CA LYS A 46 -4.79 19.51 2.83
C LYS A 46 -5.32 18.89 1.54
N ARG A 47 -4.68 17.82 1.03
CA ARG A 47 -5.03 17.20 -0.26
C ARG A 47 -5.10 15.66 -0.16
N PRO A 48 -6.11 15.09 0.52
CA PRO A 48 -6.17 13.63 0.74
C PRO A 48 -6.37 12.82 -0.55
N TRP A 49 -6.85 13.45 -1.62
CA TRP A 49 -7.02 12.82 -2.93
C TRP A 49 -5.69 12.42 -3.58
N LEU A 50 -4.54 12.94 -3.10
CA LEU A 50 -3.21 12.51 -3.57
C LEU A 50 -2.95 11.02 -3.32
N ALA A 51 -3.74 10.37 -2.46
CA ALA A 51 -3.71 8.91 -2.24
C ALA A 51 -3.84 8.07 -3.52
N TRP A 52 -4.53 8.60 -4.54
CA TRP A 52 -4.77 7.91 -5.81
C TRP A 52 -3.52 7.89 -6.70
N ILE A 53 -2.68 8.91 -6.64
CA ILE A 53 -1.47 8.99 -7.49
C ILE A 53 -0.31 8.32 -6.73
N PRO A 54 0.33 7.25 -7.24
CA PRO A 54 1.35 6.51 -6.48
C PRO A 54 2.47 7.39 -5.91
N PHE A 55 3.08 8.23 -6.73
CA PHE A 55 4.15 9.14 -6.30
C PHE A 55 3.66 10.22 -5.35
N ALA A 56 2.48 10.79 -5.60
CA ALA A 56 1.93 11.80 -4.71
C ALA A 56 1.49 11.20 -3.37
N ASN A 57 1.03 9.95 -3.35
CA ASN A 57 0.68 9.20 -2.16
C ASN A 57 1.90 9.01 -1.26
N VAL A 58 3.07 8.64 -1.82
CA VAL A 58 4.32 8.60 -1.05
C VAL A 58 4.63 9.96 -0.41
N SER A 59 4.56 11.05 -1.19
CA SER A 59 4.80 12.40 -0.67
C SER A 59 3.80 12.80 0.43
N MET A 60 2.54 12.35 0.32
CA MET A 60 1.48 12.59 1.30
C MET A 60 1.76 11.82 2.59
N ILE A 61 2.11 10.54 2.50
CA ILE A 61 2.48 9.70 3.65
C ILE A 61 3.66 10.32 4.39
N LEU A 62 4.71 10.75 3.67
CA LEU A 62 5.86 11.44 4.25
C LEU A 62 5.44 12.72 5.01
N GLN A 63 4.63 13.57 4.39
CA GLN A 63 4.14 14.81 5.03
C GLN A 63 3.30 14.54 6.28
N MET A 64 2.39 13.56 6.22
CA MET A 64 1.59 13.14 7.39
C MET A 64 2.49 12.56 8.49
N GLY A 65 3.59 11.90 8.12
CA GLY A 65 4.67 11.44 8.99
C GLY A 65 5.59 12.55 9.55
N ARG A 66 5.33 13.83 9.23
CA ARG A 66 6.17 15.00 9.58
C ARG A 66 7.53 15.04 8.87
N PHE A 67 7.64 14.43 7.69
CA PHE A 67 8.82 14.53 6.82
C PHE A 67 8.57 15.49 5.65
N ASN A 68 9.65 15.95 5.00
CA ASN A 68 9.56 16.81 3.82
C ASN A 68 9.08 16.00 2.60
N TRP A 69 8.24 16.59 1.75
CA TRP A 69 7.72 15.95 0.54
C TRP A 69 8.82 15.66 -0.50
N ALA A 70 9.90 16.46 -0.48
CA ALA A 70 11.03 16.34 -1.39
C ALA A 70 11.80 15.01 -1.24
N TRP A 71 11.65 14.30 -0.12
CA TRP A 71 12.25 12.98 0.05
C TRP A 71 11.75 11.95 -0.98
N VAL A 72 10.63 12.20 -1.66
CA VAL A 72 10.16 11.35 -2.76
C VAL A 72 11.17 11.30 -3.93
N PHE A 73 11.98 12.35 -4.13
CA PHE A 73 13.01 12.40 -5.18
C PHE A 73 14.19 11.46 -4.92
N LEU A 74 14.29 10.86 -3.72
CA LEU A 74 15.26 9.79 -3.47
C LEU A 74 15.08 8.62 -4.44
N VAL A 75 13.89 8.43 -5.03
CA VAL A 75 13.66 7.42 -6.07
C VAL A 75 14.61 7.57 -7.28
N LEU A 76 15.13 8.77 -7.53
CA LEU A 76 16.10 9.06 -8.61
C LEU A 76 17.49 8.47 -8.35
N ILE A 77 17.83 8.21 -7.08
CA ILE A 77 19.10 7.59 -6.69
C ILE A 77 18.88 6.08 -6.64
N PRO A 78 19.47 5.30 -7.56
CA PRO A 78 19.28 3.85 -7.57
C PRO A 78 19.83 3.23 -6.29
N ILE A 79 19.15 2.18 -5.80
CA ILE A 79 19.52 1.37 -4.61
C ILE A 79 19.45 2.17 -3.30
N LEU A 80 20.37 3.10 -3.06
CA LEU A 80 20.48 3.86 -1.80
C LEU A 80 19.25 4.72 -1.53
N GLY A 81 18.76 5.41 -2.57
CA GLY A 81 17.58 6.25 -2.44
C GLY A 81 16.31 5.44 -2.16
N TRP A 82 16.20 4.25 -2.74
CA TRP A 82 15.10 3.33 -2.49
C TRP A 82 15.11 2.80 -1.04
N ILE A 83 16.27 2.42 -0.52
CA ILE A 83 16.42 1.97 0.87
C ILE A 83 16.05 3.10 1.84
N ALA A 84 16.60 4.30 1.62
CA ALA A 84 16.30 5.46 2.45
C ALA A 84 14.80 5.83 2.41
N LEU A 85 14.18 5.82 1.22
CA LEU A 85 12.75 6.09 1.07
C LEU A 85 11.89 5.04 1.78
N PHE A 86 12.28 3.77 1.72
CA PHE A 86 11.58 2.68 2.41
C PHE A 86 11.59 2.86 3.93
N ILE A 87 12.75 3.19 4.50
CA ILE A 87 12.88 3.48 5.94
C ILE A 87 12.02 4.68 6.32
N LEU A 88 12.06 5.77 5.54
CA LEU A 88 11.26 6.96 5.79
C LEU A 88 9.75 6.68 5.73
N LEU A 89 9.31 5.81 4.82
CA LEU A 89 7.92 5.38 4.72
C LEU A 89 7.46 4.62 5.96
N ILE A 90 8.28 3.69 6.46
CA ILE A 90 7.97 2.92 7.69
C ILE A 90 7.86 3.87 8.88
N LEU A 91 8.82 4.78 9.06
CA LEU A 91 8.80 5.77 10.14
C LEU A 91 7.62 6.74 10.03
N SER A 92 7.29 7.15 8.81
CA SER A 92 6.13 8.00 8.55
C SER A 92 4.84 7.29 8.94
N MET A 93 4.69 6.03 8.52
CA MET A 93 3.53 5.21 8.81
C MET A 93 3.41 4.89 10.30
N TRP A 94 4.52 4.63 10.98
CA TRP A 94 4.57 4.47 12.44
C TRP A 94 3.96 5.69 13.14
N ARG A 95 4.42 6.89 12.80
CA ARG A 95 3.90 8.15 13.37
C ARG A 95 2.44 8.39 13.01
N ILE A 96 2.02 8.02 11.80
CA ILE A 96 0.62 8.12 11.36
C ILE A 96 -0.28 7.22 12.20
N PHE A 97 0.16 6.00 12.50
CA PHE A 97 -0.59 5.05 13.32
C PHE A 97 -0.68 5.49 14.77
N GLU A 98 0.42 5.96 15.37
CA GLU A 98 0.41 6.52 16.72
C GLU A 98 -0.53 7.74 16.84
N LYS A 99 -0.49 8.64 15.85
CA LYS A 99 -1.45 9.76 15.75
C LYS A 99 -2.90 9.28 15.65
N ALA A 100 -3.13 8.16 14.98
CA ALA A 100 -4.44 7.53 14.87
C ALA A 100 -4.83 6.69 16.10
N LYS A 101 -4.01 6.64 17.15
CA LYS A 101 -4.17 5.81 18.36
C LYS A 101 -4.13 4.29 18.08
N TYR A 102 -3.35 3.90 17.09
CA TYR A 102 -3.02 2.50 16.78
C TYR A 102 -1.57 2.20 17.18
N PRO A 103 -1.22 0.93 17.43
CA PRO A 103 0.17 0.54 17.67
C PRO A 103 1.07 0.91 16.48
N GLY A 104 2.11 1.71 16.74
CA GLY A 104 3.07 2.13 15.71
C GLY A 104 3.76 0.96 15.01
N TRP A 105 4.04 -0.13 15.74
CA TRP A 105 4.65 -1.36 15.23
C TRP A 105 3.83 -2.05 14.12
N ALA A 106 2.53 -1.73 14.00
CA ALA A 106 1.73 -2.21 12.88
C ALA A 106 2.29 -1.74 11.52
N SER A 107 3.13 -0.70 11.50
CA SER A 107 3.81 -0.25 10.28
C SER A 107 4.83 -1.27 9.74
N LEU A 108 5.36 -2.14 10.60
CA LEU A 108 6.30 -3.20 10.24
C LEU A 108 5.65 -4.28 9.35
N SER A 109 4.31 -4.32 9.28
CA SER A 109 3.58 -5.19 8.34
C SER A 109 4.04 -4.99 6.88
N MET A 110 4.55 -3.80 6.55
CA MET A 110 5.06 -3.48 5.21
C MET A 110 6.39 -4.19 4.85
N ILE A 111 7.13 -4.70 5.84
CA ILE A 111 8.44 -5.37 5.66
C ILE A 111 8.26 -6.85 5.31
N LEU A 112 7.19 -7.47 5.80
CA LEU A 112 6.98 -8.91 5.67
C LEU A 112 6.64 -9.30 4.22
N PRO A 113 7.36 -10.25 3.60
CA PRO A 113 7.03 -10.73 2.26
C PRO A 113 5.72 -11.53 2.29
N THR A 114 4.93 -11.42 1.22
CA THR A 114 3.66 -12.15 0.96
C THR A 114 2.56 -11.95 2.02
N VAL A 115 2.75 -12.46 3.24
CA VAL A 115 1.81 -12.32 4.38
C VAL A 115 1.72 -10.87 4.83
N GLY A 116 2.84 -10.13 4.79
CA GLY A 116 2.87 -8.72 5.18
C GLY A 116 1.99 -7.84 4.31
N LYS A 117 1.84 -8.13 3.01
CA LYS A 117 0.95 -7.37 2.12
C LYS A 117 -0.52 -7.48 2.55
N VAL A 118 -0.97 -8.69 2.88
CA VAL A 118 -2.35 -8.91 3.34
C VAL A 118 -2.55 -8.24 4.70
N LEU A 119 -1.61 -8.43 5.63
CA LEU A 119 -1.64 -7.78 6.95
C LEU A 119 -1.65 -6.26 6.82
N TYR A 120 -0.84 -5.71 5.92
CA TYR A 120 -0.77 -4.29 5.62
C TYR A 120 -2.13 -3.74 5.18
N LEU A 121 -2.81 -4.40 4.23
CA LEU A 121 -4.14 -4.00 3.77
C LEU A 121 -5.16 -4.01 4.91
N ILE A 122 -5.12 -5.05 5.76
CA ILE A 122 -5.98 -5.13 6.94
C ILE A 122 -5.69 -3.97 7.90
N VAL A 123 -4.42 -3.70 8.22
CA VAL A 123 -4.01 -2.64 9.14
C VAL A 123 -4.46 -1.27 8.63
N ILE A 124 -4.17 -0.91 7.38
CA ILE A 124 -4.58 0.38 6.83
C ILE A 124 -6.11 0.50 6.79
N GLY A 125 -6.84 -0.59 6.53
CA GLY A 125 -8.29 -0.59 6.59
C GLY A 125 -8.84 -0.36 7.99
N LEU A 126 -8.24 -1.01 9.00
CA LEU A 126 -8.59 -0.77 10.41
C LEU A 126 -8.31 0.69 10.80
N VAL A 127 -7.17 1.25 10.41
CA VAL A 127 -6.85 2.66 10.70
C VAL A 127 -7.80 3.61 9.94
N ALA A 128 -8.14 3.28 8.70
CA ALA A 128 -9.01 4.07 7.84
C ALA A 128 -10.46 4.11 8.32
N TRP A 129 -11.06 2.97 8.69
CA TRP A 129 -12.51 2.92 8.95
C TRP A 129 -12.89 2.59 10.40
N LYS A 130 -12.09 1.81 11.12
CA LYS A 130 -12.38 1.51 12.53
C LYS A 130 -12.07 2.74 13.39
N LYS A 131 -12.89 2.99 14.41
CA LYS A 131 -12.60 3.97 15.46
C LYS A 131 -11.66 3.31 16.48
N PRO A 132 -10.59 3.98 16.93
CA PRO A 132 -9.71 3.41 17.96
C PRO A 132 -10.54 3.13 19.23
N LYS A 133 -10.27 2.00 19.88
CA LYS A 133 -10.82 1.76 21.23
C LYS A 133 -10.22 2.82 22.15
N LYS A 134 -11.08 3.52 22.89
CA LYS A 134 -10.67 4.51 23.91
C LYS A 134 -9.83 3.84 24.99
#